data_AF-A0A2U8W3I8-F1
#
_entry.id   AF-A0A2U8W3I8-F1
#
_cell.length_a   1.000
_cell.length_b   1.000
_cell.length_c   1.000
_cell.angle_alpha   90.00
_cell.angle_beta   90.00
_cell.angle_gamma   90.00
#
_symmetry.space_group_name_H-M   'P 1'
#
loop_
_entity.id
_entity.type
_entity.pdbx_description
1 polymer ?
#
loop_
_entity_poly.entity_id
_entity_poly.type
_entity_poly.pdbx_seq_one_letter_code
_entity_poly.pdbx_strand_id
1 'polypeptide(L)'
;MADQAVLTEQAAGRASQSLDEVMLAMDVVDTLRHQENLVSRELGENARDAQLLQRLRDIYRGQGIEVPDRILLEGVQALKEQRFAYTSPGPSFSRTVALAWVNRKRFSKGLLAIAAVLGLGWGAYHFGVAEPARQRAVEQQAQAERNRIDLAERLPAALKQGHEDVLREAQVPAARQRADQILADGEAAIERKDAEGARQAIGNLEVLRADLRREYVLRIVSRPGEPTGVWRVSQRNPAGRNYYLIVEPVAPDGRVLNLPVSSEEDGRTATVSKWGVRVSETTAKQVQQDKNDDGIVQRNRLGEKRRGQLDVDYQMPVLGGAILRW
;
A
#
# COMPACT_ATOMS: atom_id res chain seq x y z
N MET A 1 -21.40 -57.04 -98.02
CA MET A 1 -20.69 -56.88 -96.72
C MET A 1 -19.31 -56.21 -96.84
N ALA A 2 -18.92 -55.64 -97.99
CA ALA A 2 -17.68 -54.87 -98.12
C ALA A 2 -17.85 -53.34 -97.92
N ASP A 3 -19.05 -52.79 -98.14
CA ASP A 3 -19.30 -51.33 -98.03
C ASP A 3 -19.48 -50.79 -96.61
N GLN A 4 -19.86 -51.64 -95.64
CA GLN A 4 -20.07 -51.18 -94.26
C GLN A 4 -18.77 -51.09 -93.45
N ALA A 5 -17.69 -51.77 -93.87
CA ALA A 5 -16.39 -51.69 -93.20
C ALA A 5 -15.65 -50.38 -93.51
N VAL A 6 -15.82 -49.83 -94.72
CA VAL A 6 -15.15 -48.59 -95.16
C VAL A 6 -15.74 -47.35 -94.46
N LEU A 7 -17.03 -47.36 -94.11
CA LEU A 7 -17.70 -46.23 -93.47
C LEU A 7 -17.37 -46.09 -91.97
N THR A 8 -17.16 -47.19 -91.26
CA THR A 8 -16.76 -47.17 -89.83
C THR A 8 -15.30 -46.76 -89.66
N GLU A 9 -14.41 -47.14 -90.57
CA GLU A 9 -13.00 -46.76 -90.53
C GLU A 9 -12.82 -45.26 -90.82
N GLN A 10 -13.62 -44.69 -91.74
CA GLN A 10 -13.62 -43.24 -92.00
C GLN A 10 -14.17 -42.40 -90.84
N ALA A 11 -15.14 -42.91 -90.07
CA ALA A 11 -15.68 -42.21 -88.90
C ALA A 11 -14.71 -42.21 -87.70
N ALA A 12 -14.02 -43.34 -87.46
CA ALA A 12 -12.98 -43.43 -86.43
C ALA A 12 -11.75 -42.57 -86.75
N GLY A 13 -11.38 -42.47 -88.04
CA GLY A 13 -10.36 -41.54 -88.51
C GLY A 13 -10.71 -40.06 -88.30
N ARG A 14 -11.99 -39.67 -88.43
CA ARG A 14 -12.43 -38.29 -88.16
C ARG A 14 -12.50 -37.92 -86.68
N ALA A 15 -12.87 -38.86 -85.81
CA ALA A 15 -12.96 -38.60 -84.37
C ALA A 15 -11.56 -38.43 -83.73
N SER A 16 -10.59 -39.27 -84.11
CA SER A 16 -9.19 -39.11 -83.71
C SER A 16 -8.60 -37.78 -84.20
N GLN A 17 -8.85 -37.41 -85.45
CA GLN A 17 -8.46 -36.11 -85.99
C GLN A 17 -9.04 -34.93 -85.19
N SER A 18 -10.28 -35.01 -84.72
CA SER A 18 -10.87 -33.92 -83.92
C SER A 18 -10.24 -33.77 -82.54
N LEU A 19 -9.83 -34.87 -81.89
CA LEU A 19 -9.16 -34.81 -80.59
C LEU A 19 -7.72 -34.31 -80.74
N ASP A 20 -7.01 -34.77 -81.76
CA ASP A 20 -5.66 -34.31 -82.08
C ASP A 20 -5.67 -32.81 -82.43
N GLU A 21 -6.68 -32.34 -83.17
CA GLU A 21 -6.90 -30.91 -83.44
C GLU A 21 -7.14 -30.09 -82.16
N VAL A 22 -7.94 -30.60 -81.22
CA VAL A 22 -8.21 -29.92 -79.94
C VAL A 22 -6.98 -29.93 -79.03
N MET A 23 -6.24 -31.05 -78.95
CA MET A 23 -4.99 -31.11 -78.17
C MET A 23 -3.93 -30.20 -78.76
N LEU A 24 -3.84 -30.11 -80.09
CA LEU A 24 -2.93 -29.20 -80.77
C LEU A 24 -3.33 -27.74 -80.53
N ALA A 25 -4.62 -27.40 -80.60
CA ALA A 25 -5.09 -26.05 -80.25
C ALA A 25 -4.77 -25.68 -78.79
N MET A 26 -4.85 -26.64 -77.86
CA MET A 26 -4.50 -26.46 -76.45
C MET A 26 -2.99 -26.24 -76.24
N ASP A 27 -2.13 -27.00 -76.92
CA ASP A 27 -0.68 -26.83 -76.88
C ASP A 27 -0.23 -25.51 -77.55
N VAL A 28 -0.89 -25.10 -78.64
CA VAL A 28 -0.75 -23.77 -79.23
C VAL A 28 -1.06 -22.68 -78.19
N VAL A 29 -2.13 -22.82 -77.42
CA VAL A 29 -2.49 -21.85 -76.35
C VAL A 29 -1.48 -21.86 -75.20
N ASP A 30 -0.95 -23.03 -74.81
CA ASP A 30 0.04 -23.13 -73.73
C ASP A 30 1.40 -22.54 -74.14
N THR A 31 1.84 -22.81 -75.36
CA THR A 31 3.04 -22.18 -75.96
C THR A 31 2.89 -20.67 -76.10
N LEU A 32 1.69 -20.18 -76.48
CA LEU A 32 1.38 -18.74 -76.52
C LEU A 32 1.50 -18.09 -75.14
N ARG A 33 0.93 -18.72 -74.10
CA ARG A 33 0.96 -18.21 -72.72
C ARG A 33 2.38 -18.15 -72.15
N HIS A 34 3.24 -19.09 -72.54
CA HIS A 34 4.64 -19.11 -72.11
C HIS A 34 5.50 -18.01 -72.79
N GLN A 35 5.16 -17.63 -74.04
CA GLN A 35 5.93 -16.65 -74.83
C GLN A 35 5.45 -15.20 -74.71
N GLU A 36 4.28 -14.95 -74.11
CA GLU A 36 3.68 -13.61 -73.97
C GLU A 36 4.53 -12.61 -73.15
N ASN A 37 5.63 -13.07 -72.55
CA ASN A 37 6.56 -12.23 -71.81
C ASN A 37 7.59 -11.46 -72.68
N LEU A 38 7.68 -11.68 -74.00
CA LEU A 38 8.66 -10.97 -74.85
C LEU A 38 8.11 -10.61 -76.25
N VAL A 39 7.67 -9.36 -76.43
CA VAL A 39 7.80 -8.46 -77.62
C VAL A 39 6.61 -7.49 -77.74
N SER A 40 6.96 -6.20 -77.56
CA SER A 40 6.38 -4.89 -77.89
C SER A 40 4.87 -4.64 -78.06
N ARG A 41 4.40 -3.70 -77.22
CA ARG A 41 3.28 -2.76 -77.42
C ARG A 41 3.65 -1.80 -78.54
N GLU A 42 2.82 -1.73 -79.60
CA GLU A 42 2.62 -0.59 -80.55
C GLU A 42 2.09 -0.98 -81.96
N LEU A 43 1.52 -2.19 -82.13
CA LEU A 43 0.79 -2.55 -83.36
C LEU A 43 -0.69 -2.83 -83.03
N GLY A 44 -1.60 -2.45 -83.94
CA GLY A 44 -3.04 -2.66 -83.79
C GLY A 44 -3.43 -4.14 -83.65
N GLU A 45 -4.55 -4.40 -82.98
CA GLU A 45 -4.98 -5.76 -82.57
C GLU A 45 -4.97 -6.77 -83.73
N ASN A 46 -5.49 -6.39 -84.90
CA ASN A 46 -5.53 -7.24 -86.08
C ASN A 46 -4.13 -7.53 -86.68
N ALA A 47 -3.21 -6.58 -86.59
CA ALA A 47 -1.84 -6.76 -87.06
C ALA A 47 -1.04 -7.68 -86.12
N ARG A 48 -1.33 -7.63 -84.81
CA ARG A 48 -0.73 -8.49 -83.79
C ARG A 48 -1.16 -9.95 -83.97
N ASP A 49 -2.45 -10.19 -84.18
CA ASP A 49 -3.00 -11.53 -84.38
C ASP A 49 -2.43 -12.19 -85.64
N ALA A 50 -2.32 -11.44 -86.74
CA ALA A 50 -1.74 -11.93 -87.99
C ALA A 50 -0.24 -12.28 -87.86
N GLN A 51 0.54 -11.45 -87.15
CA GLN A 51 1.96 -11.70 -86.90
C GLN A 51 2.17 -12.91 -85.98
N LEU A 52 1.30 -13.07 -84.98
CA LEU A 52 1.32 -14.21 -84.06
C LEU A 52 1.01 -15.52 -84.79
N LEU A 53 -0.01 -15.50 -85.66
CA LEU A 53 -0.39 -16.62 -86.52
C LEU A 53 0.77 -17.05 -87.43
N GLN A 54 1.45 -16.08 -88.07
CA GLN A 54 2.59 -16.36 -88.94
C GLN A 54 3.77 -16.98 -88.16
N ARG A 55 4.05 -16.49 -86.95
CA ARG A 55 5.14 -17.02 -86.13
C ARG A 55 4.86 -18.44 -85.64
N LEU A 56 3.61 -18.72 -85.25
CA LEU A 56 3.15 -20.06 -84.92
C LEU A 56 3.33 -21.01 -86.10
N ARG A 57 2.91 -20.58 -87.29
CA ARG A 57 3.10 -21.34 -88.53
C ARG A 57 4.56 -21.72 -88.74
N ASP A 58 5.49 -20.78 -88.55
CA ASP A 58 6.92 -21.02 -88.73
C ASP A 58 7.49 -22.00 -87.68
N ILE A 59 7.03 -21.93 -86.43
CA ILE A 59 7.46 -22.84 -85.35
C ILE A 59 7.05 -24.28 -85.66
N TYR A 60 5.77 -24.52 -85.95
CA TYR A 60 5.27 -25.88 -86.20
C TYR A 60 5.85 -26.46 -87.49
N ARG A 61 6.03 -25.62 -88.52
CA ARG A 61 6.69 -26.03 -89.77
C ARG A 61 8.16 -26.41 -89.54
N GLY A 62 8.87 -25.70 -88.67
CA GLY A 62 10.24 -26.03 -88.26
C GLY A 62 10.36 -27.36 -87.52
N GLN A 63 9.26 -27.86 -86.95
CA GLN A 63 9.18 -29.17 -86.28
C GLN A 63 8.65 -30.28 -87.21
N GLY A 64 8.44 -29.98 -88.50
CA GLY A 64 7.98 -30.94 -89.50
C GLY A 64 6.48 -31.27 -89.42
N ILE A 65 5.69 -30.49 -88.67
CA ILE A 65 4.25 -30.69 -88.50
C ILE A 65 3.51 -29.60 -89.29
N GLU A 66 2.72 -29.99 -90.31
CA GLU A 66 1.85 -29.05 -91.03
C GLU A 66 0.51 -28.90 -90.29
N VAL A 67 0.31 -27.72 -89.72
CA VAL A 67 -0.91 -27.39 -88.97
C VAL A 67 -1.84 -26.52 -89.82
N PRO A 68 -3.13 -26.88 -89.99
CA PRO A 68 -4.08 -26.05 -90.71
C PRO A 68 -4.33 -24.71 -90.02
N ASP A 69 -4.39 -23.62 -90.80
CA ASP A 69 -4.56 -22.25 -90.30
C ASP A 69 -5.81 -22.05 -89.41
N ARG A 70 -6.87 -22.84 -89.64
CA ARG A 70 -8.09 -22.79 -88.82
C ARG A 70 -7.82 -23.09 -87.33
N ILE A 71 -6.92 -24.04 -87.05
CA ILE A 71 -6.63 -24.50 -85.68
C ILE A 71 -5.77 -23.47 -84.95
N LEU A 72 -4.83 -22.85 -85.67
CA LEU A 72 -4.00 -21.76 -85.13
C LEU A 72 -4.85 -20.53 -84.80
N LEU A 73 -5.85 -20.19 -85.63
CA LEU A 73 -6.79 -19.10 -85.37
C LEU A 73 -7.70 -19.39 -84.17
N GLU A 74 -8.19 -20.63 -84.06
CA GLU A 74 -9.03 -21.05 -82.94
C GLU A 74 -8.29 -21.00 -81.60
N GLY A 75 -7.01 -21.38 -81.58
CA GLY A 75 -6.13 -21.22 -80.42
C GLY A 75 -5.97 -19.75 -79.99
N VAL A 76 -5.71 -18.84 -80.93
CA VAL A 76 -5.57 -17.39 -80.63
C VAL A 76 -6.89 -16.81 -80.08
N GLN A 77 -8.03 -17.22 -80.62
CA GLN A 77 -9.34 -16.75 -80.19
C GLN A 77 -9.69 -17.26 -78.77
N ALA A 78 -9.38 -18.52 -78.45
CA ALA A 78 -9.64 -19.11 -77.14
C ALA A 78 -8.90 -18.40 -75.99
N LEU A 79 -7.70 -17.87 -76.25
CA LEU A 79 -6.94 -17.08 -75.26
C LEU A 79 -7.64 -15.76 -74.91
N LYS A 80 -8.22 -15.07 -75.90
CA LYS A 80 -8.94 -13.80 -75.69
C LYS A 80 -10.14 -13.96 -74.75
N GLU A 81 -10.77 -15.13 -74.73
CA GLU A 81 -11.96 -15.38 -73.91
C GLU A 81 -11.65 -15.60 -72.41
N GLN A 82 -10.38 -15.62 -71.98
CA GLN A 82 -9.94 -15.76 -70.58
C GLN A 82 -10.62 -16.89 -69.79
N ARG A 83 -11.14 -17.92 -70.48
CA ARG A 83 -11.99 -18.99 -69.91
C ARG A 83 -11.32 -19.84 -68.82
N PHE A 84 -10.01 -19.66 -68.58
CA PHE A 84 -9.23 -20.42 -67.62
C PHE A 84 -8.63 -19.57 -66.48
N ALA A 85 -9.10 -18.34 -66.27
CA ALA A 85 -8.68 -17.51 -65.14
C ALA A 85 -9.57 -17.73 -63.91
N TYR A 86 -8.99 -18.16 -62.80
CA TYR A 86 -9.71 -18.28 -61.52
C TYR A 86 -9.84 -16.90 -60.86
N THR A 87 -11.08 -16.47 -60.60
CA THR A 87 -11.37 -15.31 -59.74
C THR A 87 -11.78 -15.78 -58.35
N SER A 88 -11.06 -15.36 -57.32
CA SER A 88 -11.38 -15.76 -55.94
C SER A 88 -12.64 -15.04 -55.44
N PRO A 89 -13.56 -15.74 -54.75
CA PRO A 89 -14.73 -15.10 -54.15
C PRO A 89 -14.33 -14.10 -53.04
N GLY A 90 -15.10 -13.01 -52.92
CA GLY A 90 -14.88 -11.91 -51.96
C GLY A 90 -15.09 -12.28 -50.48
N PRO A 91 -14.79 -11.37 -49.53
CA PRO A 91 -14.97 -11.62 -48.11
C PRO A 91 -16.46 -11.75 -47.75
N SER A 92 -16.85 -12.88 -47.15
CA SER A 92 -18.21 -13.15 -46.63
C SER A 92 -18.15 -13.60 -45.17
N PHE A 93 -19.23 -13.39 -44.41
CA PHE A 93 -19.29 -13.78 -42.99
C PHE A 93 -19.03 -15.29 -42.79
N SER A 94 -19.61 -16.13 -43.65
CA SER A 94 -19.39 -17.58 -43.64
C SER A 94 -17.93 -17.94 -43.90
N ARG A 95 -17.25 -17.22 -44.81
CA ARG A 95 -15.81 -17.40 -45.08
C ARG A 95 -14.98 -16.98 -43.87
N THR A 96 -15.31 -15.90 -43.18
CA THR A 96 -14.60 -15.44 -41.99
C THR A 96 -14.73 -16.42 -40.82
N VAL A 97 -15.92 -16.95 -40.57
CA VAL A 97 -16.15 -17.98 -39.54
C VAL A 97 -15.44 -19.29 -39.92
N ALA A 98 -15.51 -19.70 -41.18
CA ALA A 98 -14.79 -20.87 -41.67
C ALA A 98 -13.26 -20.71 -41.53
N LEU A 99 -12.71 -19.54 -41.87
CA LEU A 99 -11.29 -19.22 -41.68
C LEU A 99 -10.90 -19.16 -40.20
N ALA A 100 -11.77 -18.67 -39.33
CA ALA A 100 -11.57 -18.69 -37.87
C ALA A 100 -11.57 -20.13 -37.33
N TRP A 101 -12.43 -21.01 -37.86
CA TRP A 101 -12.49 -22.44 -37.48
C TRP A 101 -11.30 -23.25 -38.02
N VAL A 102 -10.85 -22.97 -39.24
CA VAL A 102 -9.62 -23.57 -39.80
C VAL A 102 -8.40 -23.14 -38.97
N ASN A 103 -8.33 -21.86 -38.58
CA ASN A 103 -7.28 -21.34 -37.71
C ASN A 103 -7.59 -21.49 -36.20
N ARG A 104 -8.51 -22.38 -35.81
CA ARG A 104 -9.01 -22.50 -34.42
C ARG A 104 -7.90 -22.67 -33.38
N LYS A 105 -6.80 -23.37 -33.72
CA LYS A 105 -5.66 -23.57 -32.81
C LYS A 105 -4.91 -22.28 -32.48
N ARG A 106 -4.96 -21.26 -33.35
CA ARG A 106 -4.33 -19.96 -33.11
C ARG A 106 -5.22 -19.06 -32.26
N PHE A 107 -6.53 -19.05 -32.55
CA PHE A 107 -7.52 -18.30 -31.77
C PHE A 107 -7.76 -18.89 -30.38
N SER A 108 -7.79 -20.22 -30.24
CA SER A 108 -8.00 -20.88 -28.95
C SER A 108 -6.88 -20.58 -27.96
N LYS A 109 -5.62 -20.55 -28.41
CA LYS A 109 -4.47 -20.15 -27.57
C LYS A 109 -4.59 -18.71 -27.06
N GLY A 110 -5.03 -17.79 -27.92
CA GLY A 110 -5.26 -16.38 -27.54
C GLY A 110 -6.40 -16.24 -26.52
N LEU A 111 -7.54 -16.90 -26.76
CA LEU A 111 -8.67 -16.91 -25.83
C LEU A 111 -8.29 -17.51 -24.47
N LEU A 112 -7.50 -18.59 -24.46
CA LEU A 112 -7.04 -19.22 -23.22
C LEU A 112 -6.10 -18.30 -22.43
N ALA A 113 -5.23 -17.56 -23.12
CA ALA A 113 -4.37 -16.56 -22.47
C ALA A 113 -5.19 -15.42 -21.85
N ILE A 114 -6.21 -14.91 -22.55
CA ILE A 114 -7.11 -13.87 -22.00
C ILE A 114 -7.88 -14.41 -20.79
N ALA A 115 -8.43 -15.62 -20.88
CA ALA A 115 -9.13 -16.26 -19.77
C ALA A 115 -8.21 -16.47 -18.55
N ALA A 116 -6.95 -16.85 -18.77
CA ALA A 116 -5.96 -16.99 -17.72
C ALA A 116 -5.64 -15.66 -17.05
N VAL A 117 -5.47 -14.58 -17.81
CA VAL A 117 -5.23 -13.23 -17.27
C VAL A 117 -6.44 -12.75 -16.45
N LEU A 118 -7.66 -12.95 -16.94
CA LEU A 118 -8.87 -12.60 -16.20
C LEU A 118 -9.03 -13.43 -14.92
N GLY A 119 -8.75 -14.74 -14.97
CA GLY A 119 -8.78 -15.60 -13.80
C GLY A 119 -7.74 -15.21 -12.75
N LEU A 120 -6.52 -14.89 -13.18
CA LEU A 120 -5.46 -14.39 -12.30
C LEU A 120 -5.80 -13.03 -11.70
N GLY A 121 -6.34 -12.10 -12.50
CA GLY A 121 -6.77 -10.79 -12.02
C GLY A 121 -7.93 -10.88 -11.01
N TRP A 122 -8.90 -11.76 -11.28
CA TRP A 122 -9.99 -12.04 -10.36
C TRP A 122 -9.48 -12.66 -9.05
N GLY A 123 -8.61 -13.66 -9.13
CA GLY A 123 -7.97 -14.27 -7.95
C GLY A 123 -7.17 -13.24 -7.13
N ALA A 124 -6.35 -12.42 -7.78
CA ALA A 124 -5.57 -11.37 -7.12
C ALA A 124 -6.46 -10.35 -6.39
N TYR A 125 -7.56 -9.93 -7.00
CA TYR A 125 -8.53 -9.04 -6.35
C TYR A 125 -9.25 -9.73 -5.17
N HIS A 126 -9.66 -10.98 -5.35
CA HIS A 126 -10.44 -11.68 -4.34
C HIS A 126 -9.60 -12.00 -3.08
N PHE A 127 -8.39 -12.53 -3.26
CA PHE A 127 -7.47 -12.86 -2.17
C PHE A 127 -6.71 -11.64 -1.63
N GLY A 128 -6.38 -10.66 -2.49
CA GLY A 128 -5.59 -9.49 -2.09
C GLY A 128 -6.42 -8.35 -1.48
N VAL A 129 -7.70 -8.23 -1.84
CA VAL A 129 -8.55 -7.09 -1.41
C VAL A 129 -9.80 -7.59 -0.67
N ALA A 130 -10.56 -8.51 -1.25
CA ALA A 130 -11.89 -8.86 -0.71
C ALA A 130 -11.81 -9.69 0.58
N GLU A 131 -10.94 -10.69 0.65
CA GLU A 131 -10.72 -11.50 1.86
C GLU A 131 -10.13 -10.71 3.04
N PRO A 132 -9.04 -9.96 2.89
CA PRO A 132 -8.51 -9.17 4.00
C PRO A 132 -9.49 -8.07 4.43
N ALA A 133 -10.31 -7.53 3.53
CA ALA A 133 -11.39 -6.60 3.91
C ALA A 133 -12.47 -7.27 4.77
N ARG A 134 -12.88 -8.51 4.45
CA ARG A 134 -13.84 -9.27 5.25
C ARG A 134 -13.29 -9.64 6.62
N GLN A 135 -12.03 -10.05 6.70
CA GLN A 135 -11.38 -10.37 7.98
C GLN A 135 -11.31 -9.14 8.88
N ARG A 136 -10.89 -7.98 8.34
CA ARG A 136 -10.89 -6.71 9.09
C ARG A 136 -12.28 -6.33 9.59
N ALA A 137 -13.33 -6.56 8.80
CA ALA A 137 -14.70 -6.27 9.22
C ALA A 137 -15.15 -7.17 10.38
N VAL A 138 -14.80 -8.46 10.36
CA VAL A 138 -15.10 -9.40 11.47
C VAL A 138 -14.31 -9.04 12.73
N GLU A 139 -13.03 -8.69 12.60
CA GLU A 139 -12.20 -8.25 13.72
C GLU A 139 -12.73 -6.95 14.36
N GLN A 140 -13.16 -6.00 13.54
CA GLN A 140 -13.77 -4.75 14.02
C GLN A 140 -15.07 -5.02 14.78
N GLN A 141 -15.90 -5.94 14.31
CA GLN A 141 -17.12 -6.34 15.01
C GLN A 141 -16.82 -7.01 16.35
N ALA A 142 -15.88 -7.96 16.37
CA ALA A 142 -15.45 -8.63 17.60
C ALA A 142 -14.86 -7.64 18.61
N GLN A 143 -14.08 -6.65 18.16
CA GLN A 143 -13.55 -5.60 19.03
C GLN A 143 -14.64 -4.68 19.56
N ALA A 144 -15.64 -4.32 18.74
CA ALA A 144 -16.77 -3.52 19.18
C ALA A 144 -17.60 -4.25 20.25
N GLU A 145 -17.79 -5.56 20.10
CA GLU A 145 -18.50 -6.39 21.07
C GLU A 145 -17.71 -6.52 22.39
N ARG A 146 -16.39 -6.76 22.32
CA ARG A 146 -15.51 -6.73 23.50
C ARG A 146 -15.56 -5.39 24.23
N ASN A 147 -15.46 -4.29 23.49
CA ASN A 147 -15.53 -2.94 24.05
C ASN A 147 -16.88 -2.69 24.73
N ARG A 148 -17.99 -3.24 24.21
CA ARG A 148 -19.32 -3.14 24.84
C ARG A 148 -19.38 -3.89 26.17
N ILE A 149 -18.87 -5.12 26.22
CA ILE A 149 -18.82 -5.92 27.46
C ILE A 149 -17.91 -5.24 28.49
N ASP A 150 -16.74 -4.76 28.06
CA ASP A 150 -15.80 -4.06 28.93
C ASP A 150 -16.40 -2.78 29.53
N LEU A 151 -17.12 -1.98 28.72
CA LEU A 151 -17.82 -0.79 29.18
C LEU A 151 -19.00 -1.09 30.13
N ALA A 152 -19.70 -2.19 29.92
CA ALA A 152 -20.86 -2.55 30.71
C ALA A 152 -20.50 -3.07 32.10
N GLU A 153 -19.44 -3.89 32.20
CA GLU A 153 -19.14 -4.63 33.43
C GLU A 153 -17.77 -4.32 34.02
N ARG A 154 -16.70 -4.39 33.22
CA ARG A 154 -15.33 -4.33 33.74
C ARG A 154 -14.90 -2.93 34.13
N LEU A 155 -15.14 -1.94 33.27
CA LEU A 155 -14.70 -0.57 33.49
C LEU A 155 -15.43 0.09 34.66
N PRO A 156 -16.76 -0.03 34.84
CA PRO A 156 -17.44 0.51 36.02
C PRO A 156 -16.93 -0.12 37.33
N ALA A 157 -16.71 -1.44 37.34
CA ALA A 157 -16.20 -2.14 38.52
C ALA A 157 -14.77 -1.72 38.87
N ALA A 158 -13.88 -1.65 37.86
CA ALA A 158 -12.49 -1.20 38.04
C ALA A 158 -12.41 0.26 38.50
N LEU A 159 -13.27 1.14 37.97
CA LEU A 159 -13.33 2.54 38.37
C LEU A 159 -13.74 2.69 39.84
N LYS A 160 -14.80 2.00 40.27
CA LYS A 160 -15.25 1.99 41.67
C LYS A 160 -14.19 1.42 42.60
N GLN A 161 -13.59 0.28 42.24
CA GLN A 161 -12.53 -0.32 43.03
C GLN A 161 -11.31 0.60 43.16
N GLY A 162 -10.90 1.26 42.07
CA GLY A 162 -9.81 2.23 42.07
C GLY A 162 -10.09 3.43 42.97
N HIS A 163 -11.34 3.91 43.00
CA HIS A 163 -11.77 5.01 43.86
C HIS A 163 -11.74 4.61 45.33
N GLU A 164 -12.32 3.46 45.69
CA GLU A 164 -12.26 2.93 47.05
C GLU A 164 -10.82 2.70 47.52
N ASP A 165 -9.96 2.21 46.63
CA ASP A 165 -8.53 2.05 46.88
C ASP A 165 -7.84 3.37 47.22
N VAL A 166 -8.19 4.47 46.55
CA VAL A 166 -7.68 5.81 46.86
C VAL A 166 -8.25 6.30 48.19
N LEU A 167 -9.55 6.12 48.46
CA LEU A 167 -10.17 6.57 49.72
C LEU A 167 -9.58 5.88 50.95
N ARG A 168 -9.18 4.61 50.84
CA ARG A 168 -8.47 3.89 51.91
C ARG A 168 -7.09 4.47 52.22
N GLU A 169 -6.44 5.09 51.24
CA GLU A 169 -5.11 5.70 51.38
C GLU A 169 -5.20 7.16 51.82
N ALA A 170 -6.26 7.88 51.42
CA ALA A 170 -6.41 9.31 51.59
C ALA A 170 -6.65 9.74 53.05
N GLN A 171 -5.70 10.49 53.61
CA GLN A 171 -5.81 11.08 54.95
C GLN A 171 -6.26 12.54 54.93
N VAL A 172 -6.17 13.22 53.78
CA VAL A 172 -6.53 14.64 53.63
C VAL A 172 -7.80 14.82 52.78
N PRO A 173 -8.67 15.82 53.07
CA PRO A 173 -9.88 16.07 52.29
C PRO A 173 -9.63 16.34 50.81
N ALA A 174 -8.56 17.07 50.49
CA ALA A 174 -8.19 17.40 49.11
C ALA A 174 -7.93 16.15 48.24
N ALA A 175 -7.37 15.09 48.82
CA ALA A 175 -7.14 13.82 48.13
C ALA A 175 -8.45 13.09 47.83
N ARG A 176 -9.39 13.10 48.77
CA ARG A 176 -10.73 12.50 48.59
C ARG A 176 -11.51 13.26 47.52
N GLN A 177 -11.53 14.59 47.60
CA GLN A 177 -12.16 15.43 46.59
C GLN A 177 -11.59 15.18 45.19
N ARG A 178 -10.27 15.03 45.06
CA ARG A 178 -9.65 14.71 43.77
C ARG A 178 -10.04 13.31 43.27
N ALA A 179 -10.14 12.32 44.16
CA ALA A 179 -10.63 10.98 43.81
C ALA A 179 -12.08 11.03 43.33
N ASP A 180 -12.95 11.77 44.02
CA ASP A 180 -14.37 11.94 43.67
C ASP A 180 -14.53 12.61 42.30
N GLN A 181 -13.71 13.62 42.00
CA GLN A 181 -13.68 14.25 40.67
C GLN A 181 -13.29 13.24 39.57
N ILE A 182 -12.23 12.45 39.78
CA ILE A 182 -11.80 11.45 38.79
C ILE A 182 -12.86 10.36 38.61
N LEU A 183 -13.53 9.93 39.69
CA LEU A 183 -14.65 8.99 39.61
C LEU A 183 -15.78 9.56 38.75
N ALA A 184 -16.22 10.80 39.03
CA ALA A 184 -17.28 11.45 38.28
C ALA A 184 -16.93 11.60 36.78
N ASP A 185 -15.68 11.97 36.46
CA ASP A 185 -15.19 12.06 35.08
C ASP A 185 -15.24 10.68 34.38
N GLY A 186 -14.85 9.62 35.09
CA GLY A 186 -14.88 8.24 34.59
C GLY A 186 -16.30 7.72 34.37
N GLU A 187 -17.23 7.99 35.30
CA GLU A 187 -18.64 7.64 35.18
C GLU A 187 -19.28 8.36 33.97
N ALA A 188 -19.01 9.66 33.82
CA ALA A 188 -19.47 10.43 32.67
C ALA A 188 -18.90 9.91 31.34
N ALA A 189 -17.64 9.41 31.33
CA ALA A 189 -17.07 8.77 30.16
C ALA A 189 -17.79 7.44 29.81
N ILE A 190 -18.12 6.63 30.81
CA ILE A 190 -18.89 5.39 30.63
C ILE A 190 -20.28 5.68 30.05
N GLU A 191 -20.98 6.69 30.58
CA GLU A 191 -22.30 7.12 30.07
C GLU A 191 -22.25 7.52 28.59
N ARG A 192 -21.17 8.20 28.17
CA ARG A 192 -20.91 8.58 26.78
C ARG A 192 -20.40 7.42 25.91
N LYS A 193 -20.26 6.21 26.46
CA LYS A 193 -19.65 5.03 25.81
C LYS A 193 -18.19 5.28 25.37
N ASP A 194 -17.50 6.17 26.07
CA ASP A 194 -16.11 6.50 25.85
C ASP A 194 -15.21 5.61 26.72
N ALA A 195 -14.80 4.48 26.14
CA ALA A 195 -13.94 3.50 26.81
C ALA A 195 -12.52 4.04 27.07
N GLU A 196 -12.02 4.98 26.26
CA GLU A 196 -10.70 5.56 26.45
C GLU A 196 -10.70 6.52 27.62
N GLY A 197 -11.68 7.42 27.69
CA GLY A 197 -11.87 8.32 28.83
C GLY A 197 -12.04 7.57 30.16
N ALA A 198 -12.81 6.47 30.17
CA ALA A 198 -12.98 5.64 31.36
C ALA A 198 -11.65 4.97 31.80
N ARG A 199 -10.87 4.44 30.86
CA ARG A 199 -9.53 3.87 31.16
C ARG A 199 -8.56 4.94 31.66
N GLN A 200 -8.62 6.14 31.10
CA GLN A 200 -7.83 7.27 31.57
C GLN A 200 -8.17 7.65 33.02
N ALA A 201 -9.45 7.69 33.37
CA ALA A 201 -9.89 7.94 34.75
C ALA A 201 -9.36 6.86 35.72
N ILE A 202 -9.42 5.58 35.33
CA ILE A 202 -8.81 4.48 36.12
C ILE A 202 -7.31 4.71 36.31
N GLY A 203 -6.58 5.03 35.23
CA GLY A 203 -5.15 5.34 35.32
C GLY A 203 -4.85 6.55 36.21
N ASN A 204 -5.70 7.58 36.18
CA ASN A 204 -5.57 8.74 37.05
C ASN A 204 -5.77 8.38 38.54
N LEU A 205 -6.69 7.47 38.86
CA LEU A 205 -6.85 6.92 40.22
C LEU A 205 -5.62 6.13 40.66
N GLU A 206 -5.03 5.33 39.77
CA GLU A 206 -3.80 4.60 40.06
C GLU A 206 -2.61 5.54 40.34
N VAL A 207 -2.46 6.59 39.53
CA VAL A 207 -1.44 7.63 39.73
C VAL A 207 -1.66 8.36 41.07
N LEU A 208 -2.90 8.73 41.38
CA LEU A 208 -3.24 9.38 42.65
C LEU A 208 -2.94 8.47 43.84
N ARG A 209 -3.30 7.19 43.76
CA ARG A 209 -3.00 6.19 44.78
C ARG A 209 -1.49 6.02 44.98
N ALA A 210 -0.73 5.93 43.88
CA ALA A 210 0.72 5.80 43.92
C ALA A 210 1.36 7.04 44.57
N ASP A 211 0.85 8.23 44.27
CA ASP A 211 1.32 9.45 44.90
C ASP A 211 0.98 9.50 46.39
N LEU A 212 -0.24 9.14 46.81
CA LEU A 212 -0.61 9.05 48.23
C LEU A 212 0.25 8.05 48.99
N ARG A 213 0.64 6.94 48.37
CA ARG A 213 1.53 5.93 48.98
C ARG A 213 2.98 6.37 49.06
N ARG A 214 3.39 7.34 48.25
CA ARG A 214 4.76 7.82 48.21
C ARG A 214 5.09 8.57 49.51
N GLU A 215 6.01 7.99 50.26
CA GLU A 215 6.55 8.54 51.49
C GLU A 215 8.01 8.91 51.30
N TYR A 216 8.40 10.11 51.72
CA TYR A 216 9.80 10.53 51.76
C TYR A 216 10.01 11.73 52.68
N VAL A 217 11.25 11.92 53.07
CA VAL A 217 11.74 13.06 53.82
C VAL A 217 12.53 13.96 52.87
N LEU A 218 12.23 15.26 52.85
CA LEU A 218 13.12 16.22 52.20
C LEU A 218 14.28 16.52 53.13
N ARG A 219 15.41 15.86 52.86
CA ARG A 219 16.65 16.04 53.63
C ARG A 219 17.51 17.12 52.99
N ILE A 220 17.93 18.09 53.79
CA ILE A 220 18.91 19.11 53.43
C ILE A 220 20.28 18.43 53.24
N VAL A 221 20.89 18.66 52.08
CA VAL A 221 22.19 18.10 51.73
C VAL A 221 23.29 18.79 52.55
N SER A 222 24.09 18.03 53.29
CA SER A 222 25.17 18.56 54.14
C SER A 222 26.55 17.92 53.90
N ARG A 223 26.70 17.03 52.91
CA ARG A 223 27.94 16.29 52.67
C ARG A 223 29.10 17.16 52.14
N PRO A 224 30.37 16.80 52.42
CA PRO A 224 31.53 17.52 51.90
C PRO A 224 31.53 17.61 50.38
N GLY A 225 31.93 18.77 49.84
CA GLY A 225 32.00 19.02 48.39
C GLY A 225 30.66 19.35 47.73
N GLU A 226 29.54 19.29 48.44
CA GLU A 226 28.23 19.73 47.93
C GLU A 226 27.71 20.96 48.68
N PRO A 227 27.15 21.96 47.96
CA PRO A 227 26.55 23.12 48.60
C PRO A 227 25.25 22.73 49.32
N THR A 228 25.10 23.24 50.55
CA THR A 228 23.89 23.04 51.37
C THR A 228 22.81 24.07 51.04
N GLY A 229 23.24 25.27 50.67
CA GLY A 229 22.36 26.31 50.19
C GLY A 229 23.09 27.22 49.22
N VAL A 230 22.31 27.88 48.37
CA VAL A 230 22.81 28.85 47.39
C VAL A 230 21.88 30.05 47.36
N TRP A 231 22.36 31.16 46.82
CA TRP A 231 21.52 32.31 46.52
C TRP A 231 21.58 32.65 45.04
N ARG A 232 20.50 33.24 44.55
CA ARG A 232 20.33 33.72 43.18
C ARG A 232 19.81 35.15 43.20
N VAL A 233 20.17 35.92 42.20
CA VAL A 233 19.58 37.24 41.94
C VAL A 233 18.65 37.09 40.75
N SER A 234 17.38 37.45 40.92
CA SER A 234 16.42 37.39 39.83
C SER A 234 16.65 38.55 38.87
N GLN A 235 16.56 38.30 37.56
CA GLN A 235 16.57 39.37 36.56
C GLN A 235 15.43 40.39 36.79
N ARG A 236 14.32 39.94 37.38
CA ARG A 236 13.15 40.77 37.69
C ARG A 236 13.32 41.60 38.97
N ASN A 237 14.23 41.20 39.86
CA ASN A 237 14.56 41.96 41.06
C ASN A 237 16.08 41.91 41.32
N PRO A 238 16.86 42.76 40.64
CA PRO A 238 18.31 42.80 40.78
C PRO A 238 18.80 43.17 42.18
N ALA A 239 17.95 43.81 42.99
CA ALA A 239 18.27 44.22 44.36
C ALA A 239 18.00 43.11 45.40
N GLY A 240 17.24 42.07 45.04
CA GLY A 240 16.83 40.99 45.94
C GLY A 240 17.62 39.70 45.73
N ARG A 241 17.99 39.05 46.84
CA ARG A 241 18.56 37.69 46.83
C ARG A 241 17.47 36.67 47.15
N ASN A 242 17.30 35.69 46.29
CA ASN A 242 16.51 34.50 46.56
C ASN A 242 17.43 33.43 47.14
N TYR A 243 17.06 32.87 48.29
CA TYR A 243 17.83 31.85 48.98
C TYR A 243 17.20 30.48 48.78
N TYR A 244 18.06 29.47 48.57
CA TYR A 244 17.66 28.09 48.31
C TYR A 244 18.44 27.14 49.21
N LEU A 245 17.75 26.13 49.74
CA LEU A 245 18.39 24.98 50.39
C LEU A 245 18.36 23.79 49.44
N ILE A 246 19.50 23.14 49.26
CA ILE A 246 19.61 21.95 48.41
C ILE A 246 19.06 20.76 49.19
N VAL A 247 18.07 20.08 48.63
CA VAL A 247 17.41 18.93 49.25
C VAL A 247 17.46 17.70 48.37
N GLU A 248 17.33 16.55 49.01
CA GLU A 248 17.12 15.25 48.38
C GLU A 248 15.94 14.53 49.06
N PRO A 249 15.05 13.87 48.30
CA PRO A 249 13.94 13.12 48.85
C PRO A 249 14.42 11.72 49.24
N VAL A 250 14.35 11.39 50.52
CA VAL A 250 14.84 10.12 51.07
C VAL A 250 13.64 9.28 51.51
N ALA A 251 13.47 8.10 50.92
CA ALA A 251 12.41 7.17 51.30
C ALA A 251 12.72 6.49 52.65
N PRO A 252 11.73 5.84 53.30
CA PRO A 252 11.94 5.15 54.58
C PRO A 252 13.03 4.07 54.57
N ASP A 253 13.30 3.47 53.41
CA ASP A 253 14.37 2.48 53.20
C ASP A 253 15.77 3.12 52.99
N GLY A 254 15.87 4.45 53.08
CA GLY A 254 17.11 5.21 52.90
C GLY A 254 17.47 5.53 51.45
N ARG A 255 16.70 5.06 50.46
CA ARG A 255 16.98 5.36 49.04
C ARG A 255 16.59 6.79 48.70
N VAL A 256 17.42 7.44 47.89
CA VAL A 256 17.10 8.75 47.30
C VAL A 256 16.17 8.54 46.10
N LEU A 257 15.04 9.24 46.09
CA LEU A 257 14.05 9.17 45.01
C LEU A 257 14.37 10.16 43.90
N ASN A 258 13.95 9.85 42.68
CA ASN A 258 13.92 10.80 41.58
C ASN A 258 12.50 11.33 41.42
N LEU A 259 12.31 12.65 41.56
CA LEU A 259 10.99 13.28 41.51
C LEU A 259 10.93 14.32 40.38
N PRO A 260 9.77 14.46 39.72
CA PRO A 260 9.54 15.56 38.79
C PRO A 260 9.44 16.88 39.57
N VAL A 261 10.34 17.82 39.32
CA VAL A 261 10.37 19.14 39.97
C VAL A 261 10.36 20.22 38.89
N SER A 262 9.49 21.22 39.07
CA SER A 262 9.40 22.38 38.17
C SER A 262 10.28 23.52 38.66
N SER A 263 11.10 24.05 37.74
CA SER A 263 12.00 25.17 37.97
C SER A 263 11.26 26.50 37.91
N GLU A 264 11.46 27.37 38.90
CA GLU A 264 10.89 28.73 38.86
C GLU A 264 11.63 29.67 37.91
N GLU A 265 12.85 29.31 37.48
CA GLU A 265 13.68 30.15 36.61
C GLU A 265 13.24 30.06 35.14
N ASP A 266 12.90 28.86 34.66
CA ASP A 266 12.57 28.59 33.26
C ASP A 266 11.23 27.84 33.05
N GLY A 267 10.53 27.48 34.13
CA GLY A 267 9.25 26.78 34.10
C GLY A 267 9.35 25.31 33.67
N ARG A 268 10.56 24.78 33.45
CA ARG A 268 10.74 23.41 32.97
C ARG A 268 10.67 22.42 34.13
N THR A 269 9.96 21.32 33.90
CA THR A 269 9.92 20.18 34.82
C THR A 269 11.00 19.17 34.43
N ALA A 270 11.84 18.76 35.37
CA ALA A 270 12.80 17.68 35.19
C ALA A 270 12.73 16.68 36.33
N THR A 271 13.02 15.42 36.03
CA THR A 271 13.12 14.35 37.02
C THR A 271 14.53 14.37 37.63
N VAL A 272 14.63 14.76 38.90
CA VAL A 272 15.91 14.97 39.59
C VAL A 272 15.92 14.30 40.96
N SER A 273 17.11 13.92 41.43
CA SER A 273 17.35 13.41 42.79
C SER A 273 17.67 14.51 43.81
N LYS A 274 17.98 15.72 43.33
CA LYS A 274 18.31 16.88 44.14
C LYS A 274 17.79 18.15 43.47
N TRP A 275 17.33 19.10 44.27
CA TRP A 275 16.95 20.44 43.82
C TRP A 275 17.09 21.45 44.94
N GLY A 276 17.13 22.74 44.60
CA GLY A 276 17.06 23.82 45.57
C GLY A 276 15.61 24.17 45.88
N VAL A 277 15.21 24.21 47.15
CA VAL A 277 13.90 24.71 47.60
C VAL A 277 14.06 26.14 48.11
N ARG A 278 13.19 27.05 47.64
CA ARG A 278 13.24 28.45 48.03
C ARG A 278 12.81 28.64 49.49
N VAL A 279 13.64 29.34 50.25
CA VAL A 279 13.41 29.63 51.67
C VAL A 279 13.62 31.11 51.97
N SER A 280 13.21 31.51 53.17
CA SER A 280 13.53 32.85 53.68
C SER A 280 15.03 33.02 53.92
N GLU A 281 15.52 34.25 53.84
CA GLU A 281 16.91 34.57 54.21
C GLU A 281 17.25 34.13 55.63
N THR A 282 16.31 34.30 56.57
CA THR A 282 16.45 33.86 57.96
C THR A 282 16.68 32.36 58.05
N THR A 283 15.87 31.56 57.34
CA THR A 283 16.01 30.09 57.31
C THR A 283 17.35 29.67 56.72
N ALA A 284 17.76 30.28 55.59
CA ALA A 284 19.03 29.95 54.95
C ALA A 284 20.24 30.30 55.83
N LYS A 285 20.20 31.46 56.49
CA LYS A 285 21.26 31.89 57.42
C LYS A 285 21.33 30.98 58.65
N GLN A 286 20.19 30.54 59.20
CA GLN A 286 20.18 29.59 60.31
C GLN A 286 20.85 28.27 59.94
N VAL A 287 20.51 27.67 58.80
CA VAL A 287 21.13 26.42 58.33
C VAL A 287 22.61 26.61 58.02
N GLN A 288 23.00 27.77 57.49
CA GLN A 288 24.40 28.09 57.23
C GLN A 288 25.21 28.23 58.52
N GLN A 289 24.65 28.84 59.57
CA GLN A 289 25.27 28.95 60.88
C GLN A 289 25.46 27.57 61.51
N ASP A 290 24.39 26.76 61.54
CA ASP A 290 24.38 25.35 61.99
C ASP A 290 25.55 24.57 61.38
N LYS A 291 25.68 24.62 60.03
CA LYS A 291 26.76 23.95 59.31
C LYS A 291 28.16 24.51 59.61
N ASN A 292 28.28 25.81 59.90
CA ASN A 292 29.58 26.43 60.17
C ASN A 292 30.12 26.09 61.56
N ASP A 293 29.25 25.69 62.49
CA ASP A 293 29.63 25.41 63.87
C ASP A 293 30.45 24.11 63.99
N ASP A 294 30.00 23.01 63.35
CA ASP A 294 30.67 21.70 63.43
C ASP A 294 30.75 20.95 62.08
N GLY A 295 30.34 21.58 60.98
CA GLY A 295 30.30 20.98 59.63
C GLY A 295 29.04 20.15 59.35
N ILE A 296 28.13 20.03 60.32
CA ILE A 296 26.93 19.19 60.24
C ILE A 296 25.69 20.09 60.27
N VAL A 297 24.62 19.69 59.58
CA VAL A 297 23.30 20.33 59.74
C VAL A 297 22.49 19.44 60.67
N GLN A 298 22.30 19.88 61.91
CA GLN A 298 21.64 19.14 62.98
C GLN A 298 20.14 18.99 62.64
N ARG A 299 19.52 20.06 62.14
CA ARG A 299 18.12 20.04 61.66
C ARG A 299 18.04 19.84 60.16
N ASN A 300 18.55 18.71 59.68
CA ASN A 300 18.62 18.43 58.23
C ASN A 300 17.29 18.03 57.58
N ARG A 301 16.15 18.05 58.29
CA ARG A 301 14.84 17.75 57.71
C ARG A 301 14.14 19.06 57.35
N LEU A 302 13.99 19.33 56.06
CA LEU A 302 13.23 20.49 55.58
C LEU A 302 11.72 20.23 55.70
N GLY A 303 11.29 19.00 55.44
CA GLY A 303 9.90 18.58 55.49
C GLY A 303 9.74 17.09 55.23
N GLU A 304 8.52 16.60 55.31
CA GLU A 304 8.18 15.19 55.05
C GLU A 304 6.88 15.07 54.27
N LYS A 305 6.86 14.15 53.30
CA LYS A 305 5.63 13.70 52.66
C LYS A 305 5.24 12.37 53.28
N ARG A 306 4.17 12.38 54.08
CA ARG A 306 3.66 11.16 54.73
C ARG A 306 2.69 10.43 53.82
N ARG A 307 2.55 9.12 54.02
CA ARG A 307 1.52 8.33 53.35
C ARG A 307 0.13 8.94 53.59
N GLY A 308 -0.67 9.02 52.54
CA GLY A 308 -2.02 9.60 52.57
C GLY A 308 -2.09 11.13 52.48
N GLN A 309 -0.93 11.81 52.40
CA GLN A 309 -0.83 13.24 52.11
C GLN A 309 -0.39 13.46 50.65
N LEU A 310 -0.84 14.56 50.06
CA LEU A 310 -0.46 14.99 48.71
C LEU A 310 0.81 15.84 48.74
N ASP A 311 0.86 16.79 49.67
CA ASP A 311 1.93 17.76 49.77
C ASP A 311 2.95 17.39 50.86
N VAL A 312 4.12 18.01 50.77
CA VAL A 312 5.14 17.94 51.82
C VAL A 312 4.72 18.82 52.98
N ASP A 313 4.73 18.26 54.18
CA ASP A 313 4.60 18.99 55.43
C ASP A 313 5.97 19.59 55.80
N TYR A 314 6.11 20.91 55.64
CA TYR A 314 7.37 21.61 55.83
C TYR A 314 7.59 21.96 57.31
N GLN A 315 8.76 21.57 57.84
CA GLN A 315 9.17 21.84 59.22
C GLN A 315 9.92 23.19 59.34
N MET A 316 10.25 23.81 58.20
CA MET A 316 10.86 25.12 58.12
C MET A 316 10.08 26.03 57.15
N PRO A 317 10.10 27.36 57.33
CA PRO A 317 9.43 28.27 56.41
C PRO A 317 10.04 28.20 54.99
N VAL A 318 9.21 27.75 54.04
CA VAL A 318 9.50 27.77 52.60
C VAL A 318 8.65 28.83 51.91
N LEU A 319 9.18 29.42 50.83
CA LEU A 319 8.50 30.51 50.11
C LEU A 319 7.81 30.06 48.82
N GLY A 320 7.87 28.76 48.52
CA GLY A 320 7.44 28.21 47.23
C GLY A 320 8.45 28.53 46.11
N GLY A 321 8.67 27.57 45.23
CA GLY A 321 9.66 27.68 44.15
C GLY A 321 10.85 26.74 44.33
N ALA A 322 11.40 26.29 43.20
CA ALA A 322 12.53 25.40 43.15
C ALA A 322 13.49 25.75 42.00
N ILE A 323 14.76 25.40 42.17
CA ILE A 323 15.79 25.48 41.13
C ILE A 323 16.41 24.10 40.90
N LEU A 324 16.77 23.82 39.65
CA LEU A 324 17.31 22.53 39.25
C LEU A 324 18.83 22.54 39.04
N ARG A 325 19.45 23.73 39.06
CA ARG A 325 20.89 23.93 38.84
C ARG A 325 21.40 25.00 39.80
N TRP A 326 22.61 24.81 40.33
CA TRP A 326 23.22 25.74 41.28
C TRP A 326 24.72 25.96 41.05
#